data_AF-A0AA40V8A1-F1
#
_entry.id   AF-A0AA40V8A1-F1
#
_cell.length_a   1.000
_cell.length_b   1.000
_cell.length_c   1.000
_cell.angle_alpha   90.00
_cell.angle_beta   90.00
_cell.angle_gamma   90.00
#
_symmetry.space_group_name_H-M   'P 1'
#
loop_
_entity.id
_entity.type
_entity.pdbx_description
1 polymer ?
#
loop_
_entity_poly.entity_id
_entity_poly.type
_entity_poly.pdbx_seq_one_letter_code
_entity_poly.pdbx_strand_id
1 'polypeptide(L)'
;KELLTVNNIRNTKYIVVDEKTAKTLTWAQVVKDLGDVVFVKAANQGSSVGVSRAKTADEFEAALTDSFQYDYKVLIEAAVKGPRELEVGVIGNEDPIVSEIGAHHVPNQGDGDAWYHYNNKFVDNSSVQFEIPANLPDAVTAEVKDMALKAY
;
A
#
# COMPACT_ATOMS: atom_id res chain seq x y z
N LYS A 1 7.69 -8.32 -1.39
CA LYS A 1 8.11 -7.56 -0.17
C LYS A 1 9.29 -8.21 0.55
N GLU A 2 9.44 -9.53 0.51
CA GLU A 2 10.61 -10.21 1.12
C GLU A 2 11.93 -9.73 0.53
N LEU A 3 12.05 -9.61 -0.81
CA LEU A 3 13.24 -9.08 -1.47
C LEU A 3 13.58 -7.65 -1.06
N LEU A 4 12.57 -6.78 -0.87
CA LEU A 4 12.79 -5.42 -0.37
C LEU A 4 13.34 -5.46 1.06
N THR A 5 12.77 -6.32 1.91
CA THR A 5 13.15 -6.45 3.32
C THR A 5 14.58 -6.96 3.48
N VAL A 6 14.97 -8.02 2.77
CA VAL A 6 16.34 -8.57 2.86
C VAL A 6 17.39 -7.61 2.31
N ASN A 7 17.01 -6.69 1.41
CA ASN A 7 17.87 -5.63 0.89
C ASN A 7 17.76 -4.30 1.66
N ASN A 8 17.13 -4.29 2.84
CA ASN A 8 16.95 -3.10 3.68
C ASN A 8 16.20 -1.94 3.01
N ILE A 9 15.32 -2.23 2.05
CA ILE A 9 14.41 -1.26 1.46
C ILE A 9 13.14 -1.21 2.30
N ARG A 10 12.88 -0.05 2.92
CA ARG A 10 11.77 0.15 3.86
C ARG A 10 10.44 -0.18 3.19
N ASN A 11 9.64 -1.00 3.86
CA ASN A 11 8.27 -1.33 3.46
C ASN A 11 7.42 -1.57 4.72
N THR A 12 6.08 -1.53 4.59
CA THR A 12 5.16 -1.70 5.72
C THR A 12 5.30 -3.07 6.37
N LYS A 13 5.08 -3.14 7.69
CA LYS A 13 4.95 -4.43 8.40
C LYS A 13 3.74 -5.17 7.86
N TYR A 14 3.90 -6.47 7.61
CA TYR A 14 2.85 -7.29 7.02
C TYR A 14 2.88 -8.74 7.51
N ILE A 15 1.75 -9.42 7.35
CA ILE A 15 1.58 -10.86 7.51
C ILE A 15 1.06 -11.40 6.18
N VAL A 16 1.50 -12.60 5.80
CA VAL A 16 0.98 -13.34 4.64
C VAL A 16 0.22 -14.55 5.13
N VAL A 17 -0.97 -14.77 4.60
CA VAL A 17 -1.81 -15.93 4.92
C VAL A 17 -2.33 -16.59 3.64
N ASP A 18 -2.59 -17.89 3.76
CA ASP A 18 -3.46 -18.67 2.89
C ASP A 18 -4.79 -18.96 3.61
N GLU A 19 -5.74 -19.63 2.94
CA GLU A 19 -7.04 -19.97 3.56
C GLU A 19 -6.93 -20.77 4.87
N LYS A 20 -5.88 -21.58 5.03
CA LYS A 20 -5.73 -22.45 6.21
C LYS A 20 -5.21 -21.64 7.40
N THR A 21 -4.16 -20.87 7.18
CA THR A 21 -3.53 -20.01 8.19
C THR A 21 -4.44 -18.86 8.58
N ALA A 22 -5.22 -18.31 7.64
CA ALA A 22 -6.21 -17.27 7.92
C ALA A 22 -7.28 -17.70 8.94
N LYS A 23 -7.73 -18.96 8.90
CA LYS A 23 -8.73 -19.49 9.87
C LYS A 23 -8.25 -19.49 11.32
N THR A 24 -6.94 -19.45 11.53
CA THR A 24 -6.33 -19.42 12.87
C THR A 24 -5.90 -18.02 13.30
N LEU A 25 -5.95 -17.04 12.39
CA LEU A 25 -5.53 -15.67 12.64
C LEU A 25 -6.72 -14.85 13.15
N THR A 26 -6.66 -14.46 14.41
CA THR A 26 -7.70 -13.64 15.04
C THR A 26 -7.44 -12.15 14.86
N TRP A 27 -8.51 -11.35 14.86
CA TRP A 27 -8.40 -9.89 14.84
C TRP A 27 -7.51 -9.35 15.98
N ALA A 28 -7.60 -9.91 17.18
CA ALA A 28 -6.77 -9.49 18.31
C ALA A 28 -5.27 -9.69 18.07
N GLN A 29 -4.87 -10.78 17.39
CA GLN A 29 -3.48 -11.00 16.99
C GLN A 29 -3.04 -10.00 15.92
N VAL A 30 -3.90 -9.74 14.94
CA VAL A 30 -3.65 -8.73 13.90
C VAL A 30 -3.43 -7.36 14.52
N VAL A 31 -4.31 -6.92 15.44
CA VAL A 31 -4.17 -5.63 16.12
C VAL A 31 -2.89 -5.54 16.91
N LYS A 32 -2.53 -6.62 17.63
CA LYS A 32 -1.28 -6.69 18.40
C LYS A 32 -0.05 -6.52 17.51
N ASP A 33 -0.05 -7.15 16.33
CA ASP A 33 1.12 -7.20 15.48
C ASP A 33 1.20 -6.04 14.48
N LEU A 34 0.08 -5.56 13.95
CA LEU A 34 0.00 -4.60 12.85
C LEU A 34 -0.68 -3.28 13.21
N GLY A 35 -1.37 -3.21 14.35
CA GLY A 35 -2.15 -2.04 14.76
C GLY A 35 -3.64 -2.17 14.45
N ASP A 36 -4.39 -1.15 14.86
CA ASP A 36 -5.86 -1.09 14.84
C ASP A 36 -6.47 -0.80 13.45
N VAL A 37 -5.63 -0.45 12.47
CA VAL A 37 -6.04 -0.23 11.09
C VAL A 37 -5.11 -1.01 10.16
N VAL A 38 -5.68 -1.89 9.35
CA VAL A 38 -4.93 -2.71 8.40
C VAL A 38 -5.51 -2.62 6.99
N PHE A 39 -4.68 -2.91 6.00
CA PHE A 39 -5.08 -3.18 4.63
C PHE A 39 -4.95 -4.68 4.35
N VAL A 40 -6.04 -5.30 3.89
CA VAL A 40 -6.08 -6.70 3.45
C VAL A 40 -6.13 -6.70 1.93
N LYS A 41 -5.24 -7.45 1.28
CA LYS A 41 -5.15 -7.48 -0.18
C LYS A 41 -4.77 -8.84 -0.75
N ALA A 42 -5.39 -9.22 -1.87
CA ALA A 42 -4.94 -10.34 -2.67
C ALA A 42 -3.50 -10.13 -3.16
N ALA A 43 -2.65 -11.15 -3.08
CA ALA A 43 -1.21 -11.00 -3.31
C ALA A 43 -0.83 -10.62 -4.74
N ASN A 44 -1.56 -11.14 -5.74
CA ASN A 44 -1.28 -10.94 -7.16
C ASN A 44 -2.38 -10.11 -7.87
N GLN A 45 -2.78 -8.98 -7.28
CA GLN A 45 -3.76 -8.06 -7.88
C GLN A 45 -3.24 -6.63 -8.05
N GLY A 46 -3.91 -5.89 -8.93
CA GLY A 46 -3.65 -4.47 -9.25
C GLY A 46 -4.93 -3.62 -9.20
N SER A 47 -4.81 -2.33 -9.51
CA SER A 47 -5.95 -1.40 -9.61
C SER A 47 -6.84 -1.29 -8.36
N SER A 48 -6.30 -1.63 -7.18
CA SER A 48 -7.03 -1.69 -5.91
C SER A 48 -8.20 -2.69 -5.89
N VAL A 49 -8.25 -3.66 -6.81
CA VAL A 49 -9.21 -4.76 -6.81
C VAL A 49 -8.79 -5.79 -5.76
N GLY A 50 -9.75 -6.27 -4.95
CA GLY A 50 -9.45 -7.18 -3.84
C GLY A 50 -8.58 -6.54 -2.76
N VAL A 51 -8.73 -5.23 -2.54
CA VAL A 51 -8.04 -4.47 -1.47
C VAL A 51 -9.08 -3.81 -0.59
N SER A 52 -9.01 -4.07 0.71
CA SER A 52 -9.94 -3.53 1.70
C SER A 52 -9.19 -2.95 2.90
N ARG A 53 -9.71 -1.85 3.46
CA ARG A 53 -9.27 -1.28 4.73
C ARG A 53 -10.16 -1.83 5.85
N ALA A 54 -9.57 -2.37 6.91
CA ALA A 54 -10.29 -2.92 8.05
C ALA A 54 -9.82 -2.28 9.37
N LYS A 55 -10.79 -1.98 10.23
CA LYS A 55 -10.63 -1.38 11.57
C LYS A 55 -11.35 -2.19 12.66
N THR A 56 -12.16 -3.16 12.27
CA THR A 56 -12.93 -4.01 13.16
C THR A 56 -12.78 -5.48 12.77
N ALA A 57 -13.17 -6.39 13.67
CA ALA A 57 -13.14 -7.83 13.39
C ALA A 57 -14.03 -8.20 12.20
N ASP A 58 -15.26 -7.66 12.15
CA ASP A 58 -16.21 -7.94 11.08
C ASP A 58 -15.70 -7.44 9.71
N GLU A 59 -15.12 -6.23 9.68
CA GLU A 59 -14.50 -5.69 8.46
C GLU A 59 -13.30 -6.54 8.03
N PHE A 60 -12.50 -7.04 8.97
CA PHE A 60 -11.35 -7.90 8.68
C PHE A 60 -11.77 -9.25 8.09
N GLU A 61 -12.79 -9.90 8.65
CA GLU A 61 -13.34 -11.15 8.12
C GLU A 61 -13.95 -10.98 6.73
N ALA A 62 -14.70 -9.90 6.52
CA ALA A 62 -15.25 -9.54 5.21
C ALA A 62 -14.12 -9.29 4.18
N ALA A 63 -13.09 -8.54 4.57
CA ALA A 63 -11.95 -8.22 3.73
C ALA A 63 -11.11 -9.45 3.34
N LEU A 64 -10.94 -10.41 4.24
CA LEU A 64 -10.32 -11.71 3.94
C LEU A 64 -11.16 -12.48 2.91
N THR A 65 -12.47 -12.57 3.14
CA THR A 65 -13.40 -13.28 2.25
C THR A 65 -13.39 -12.70 0.84
N ASP A 66 -13.38 -11.36 0.72
CA ASP A 66 -13.26 -10.66 -0.56
C ASP A 66 -11.91 -10.93 -1.24
N SER A 67 -10.80 -10.78 -0.50
CA SER A 67 -9.45 -10.97 -1.06
C SER A 67 -9.21 -12.39 -1.57
N PHE A 68 -9.74 -13.41 -0.90
CA PHE A 68 -9.61 -14.81 -1.31
C PHE A 68 -10.39 -15.16 -2.59
N GLN A 69 -11.27 -14.29 -3.08
CA GLN A 69 -11.89 -14.46 -4.40
C GLN A 69 -10.89 -14.25 -5.54
N TYR A 70 -9.78 -13.55 -5.27
CA TYR A 70 -8.82 -13.12 -6.28
C TYR A 70 -7.47 -13.83 -6.19
N ASP A 71 -7.11 -14.42 -5.04
CA ASP A 71 -5.86 -15.15 -4.85
C ASP A 71 -5.97 -16.13 -3.66
N TYR A 72 -5.24 -17.23 -3.69
CA TYR A 72 -5.10 -18.15 -2.54
C TYR A 72 -4.12 -17.62 -1.49
N LYS A 73 -3.40 -16.53 -1.78
CA LYS A 73 -2.46 -15.85 -0.89
C LYS A 73 -2.90 -14.41 -0.67
N VAL A 74 -3.03 -14.01 0.59
CA VAL A 74 -3.49 -12.68 1.01
C VAL A 74 -2.44 -12.02 1.90
N LEU A 75 -2.20 -10.73 1.67
CA LEU A 75 -1.33 -9.89 2.49
C LEU A 75 -2.19 -9.02 3.41
N ILE A 76 -1.83 -8.97 4.68
CA ILE A 76 -2.41 -8.08 5.67
C ILE A 76 -1.30 -7.12 6.12
N GLU A 77 -1.49 -5.82 5.90
CA GLU A 77 -0.45 -4.82 6.14
C GLU A 77 -0.91 -3.77 7.15
N ALA A 78 0.01 -3.33 8.00
CA ALA A 78 -0.21 -2.18 8.86
C ALA A 78 -0.48 -0.93 8.01
N ALA A 79 -1.53 -0.18 8.34
CA ALA A 79 -1.80 1.09 7.68
C ALA A 79 -0.76 2.14 8.10
N VAL A 80 -0.29 2.93 7.13
CA VAL A 80 0.51 4.13 7.40
C VAL A 80 -0.44 5.26 7.80
N LYS A 81 -0.18 5.94 8.92
CA LYS A 81 -0.99 7.07 9.40
C LYS A 81 -0.63 8.34 8.64
N GLY A 82 -1.62 9.12 8.22
CA GLY A 82 -1.41 10.37 7.47
C GLY A 82 -0.54 10.20 6.22
N PRO A 83 -0.72 9.15 5.39
CA PRO A 83 0.21 8.90 4.31
C PRO A 83 0.04 9.96 3.23
N ARG A 84 1.16 10.40 2.69
CA ARG A 84 1.23 11.05 1.38
C ARG A 84 1.70 10.01 0.38
N GLU A 85 0.93 9.79 -0.68
CA GLU A 85 1.29 8.83 -1.73
C GLU A 85 2.19 9.51 -2.76
N LEU A 86 3.30 8.85 -3.07
CA LEU A 86 4.34 9.31 -3.99
C LEU A 86 4.52 8.28 -5.10
N GLU A 87 4.74 8.76 -6.32
CA GLU A 87 4.99 7.94 -7.49
C GLU A 87 6.28 8.41 -8.18
N VAL A 88 7.09 7.45 -8.63
CA VAL A 88 8.34 7.73 -9.34
C VAL A 88 8.53 6.69 -10.44
N GLY A 89 8.82 7.16 -11.65
CA GLY A 89 9.11 6.31 -12.79
C GLY A 89 10.60 5.97 -12.87
N VAL A 90 10.91 4.72 -13.17
CA VAL A 90 12.27 4.25 -13.48
C VAL A 90 12.23 3.54 -14.82
N ILE A 91 13.12 3.91 -15.74
CA ILE A 91 13.25 3.29 -17.06
C ILE A 91 14.72 3.04 -17.39
N GLY A 92 15.00 2.02 -18.20
CA GLY A 92 16.34 1.66 -18.64
C GLY A 92 16.68 0.21 -18.31
N ASN A 93 17.92 -0.20 -18.61
CA ASN A 93 18.42 -1.56 -18.40
C ASN A 93 19.63 -1.53 -17.45
N GLU A 94 20.85 -1.53 -17.98
CA GLU A 94 22.10 -1.49 -17.21
C GLU A 94 22.34 -0.14 -16.55
N ASP A 95 21.92 0.95 -17.19
CA ASP A 95 22.02 2.33 -16.69
C ASP A 95 20.61 2.96 -16.55
N PRO A 96 19.82 2.57 -15.54
CA PRO A 96 18.46 3.09 -15.37
C PRO A 96 18.44 4.56 -14.92
N ILE A 97 17.41 5.28 -15.37
CA ILE A 97 17.17 6.68 -15.02
C ILE A 97 15.86 6.83 -14.23
N VAL A 98 15.86 7.78 -13.28
CA VAL A 98 14.75 8.04 -12.35
C VAL A 98 14.09 9.38 -12.70
N SER A 99 12.76 9.41 -12.78
CA SER A 99 11.99 10.63 -13.04
C SER A 99 12.00 11.60 -11.85
N GLU A 100 11.35 12.76 -12.03
CA GLU A 100 10.88 13.53 -10.87
C GLU A 100 9.81 12.76 -10.09
N ILE A 101 9.70 13.06 -8.79
CA ILE A 101 8.71 12.44 -7.91
C ILE A 101 7.39 13.19 -8.11
N GLY A 102 6.32 12.45 -8.41
CA GLY A 102 4.95 12.93 -8.33
C GLY A 102 4.34 12.60 -6.98
N ALA A 103 3.38 13.41 -6.54
CA ALA A 103 2.51 13.08 -5.41
C ALA A 103 1.05 13.21 -5.83
N HIS A 104 0.18 12.44 -5.17
CA HIS A 104 -1.26 12.65 -5.25
C HIS A 104 -1.92 12.58 -3.87
N HIS A 105 -3.06 13.25 -3.74
CA HIS A 105 -3.85 13.30 -2.51
C HIS A 105 -5.34 13.21 -2.82
N VAL A 106 -6.05 12.32 -2.12
CA VAL A 106 -7.51 12.29 -2.15
C VAL A 106 -8.11 13.08 -0.98
N PRO A 107 -9.27 13.75 -1.14
CA PRO A 107 -9.90 14.48 -0.05
C PRO A 107 -10.12 13.59 1.19
N ASN A 108 -9.83 14.13 2.38
CA ASN A 108 -9.89 13.42 3.67
C ASN A 108 -8.93 12.21 3.80
N GLN A 109 -7.91 12.10 2.95
CA GLN A 109 -6.82 11.16 3.16
C GLN A 109 -5.97 11.58 4.37
N GLY A 110 -5.66 10.62 5.24
CA GLY A 110 -4.87 10.83 6.45
C GLY A 110 -5.72 11.13 7.69
N ASP A 111 -6.44 12.25 7.68
CA ASP A 111 -7.29 12.70 8.80
C ASP A 111 -8.67 12.02 8.84
N GLY A 112 -8.99 11.21 7.82
CA GLY A 112 -10.25 10.48 7.71
C GLY A 112 -10.11 9.07 7.12
N ASP A 113 -11.25 8.57 6.62
CA ASP A 113 -11.38 7.18 6.19
C ASP A 113 -11.01 6.95 4.72
N ALA A 114 -10.77 8.03 3.98
CA ALA A 114 -10.47 8.01 2.56
C ALA A 114 -9.06 7.50 2.26
N TRP A 115 -8.95 6.76 1.17
CA TRP A 115 -7.71 6.23 0.60
C TRP A 115 -7.89 6.06 -0.92
N TYR A 116 -6.79 5.96 -1.67
CA TYR A 116 -6.84 5.95 -3.14
C TYR A 116 -7.31 4.60 -3.71
N HIS A 117 -8.63 4.47 -3.86
CA HIS A 117 -9.32 3.26 -4.33
C HIS A 117 -9.81 3.39 -5.79
N TYR A 118 -10.36 2.30 -6.35
CA TYR A 118 -10.74 2.20 -7.77
C TYR A 118 -11.61 3.38 -8.26
N ASN A 119 -12.57 3.83 -7.46
CA ASN A 119 -13.43 4.95 -7.84
C ASN A 119 -12.64 6.25 -8.03
N ASN A 120 -11.72 6.58 -7.13
CA ASN A 120 -10.88 7.77 -7.29
C ASN A 120 -9.94 7.66 -8.49
N LYS A 121 -9.53 6.44 -8.86
CA LYS A 121 -8.61 6.21 -9.98
C LYS A 121 -9.29 6.31 -11.35
N PHE A 122 -10.49 5.73 -11.47
CA PHE A 122 -11.08 5.46 -12.78
C PHE A 122 -12.53 5.91 -12.96
N VAL A 123 -13.25 6.19 -11.87
CA VAL A 123 -14.65 6.62 -11.93
C VAL A 123 -14.74 8.14 -11.84
N ASP A 124 -14.13 8.73 -10.82
CA ASP A 124 -14.05 10.17 -10.63
C ASP A 124 -12.73 10.58 -9.97
N ASN A 125 -11.82 11.06 -10.81
CA ASN A 125 -10.51 11.57 -10.40
C ASN A 125 -10.51 13.11 -10.25
N SER A 126 -11.64 13.80 -10.42
CA SER A 126 -11.71 15.27 -10.44
C SER A 126 -11.39 15.93 -9.10
N SER A 127 -11.54 15.17 -8.01
CA SER A 127 -11.27 15.62 -6.65
C SER A 127 -9.85 15.32 -6.16
N VAL A 128 -9.06 14.60 -6.96
CA VAL A 128 -7.69 14.19 -6.63
C VAL A 128 -6.71 15.28 -7.05
N GLN A 129 -5.84 15.67 -6.13
CA GLN A 129 -4.82 16.69 -6.37
C GLN A 129 -3.50 16.03 -6.73
N PHE A 130 -2.80 16.58 -7.71
CA PHE A 130 -1.50 16.09 -8.17
C PHE A 130 -0.43 17.18 -8.06
N GLU A 131 0.79 16.79 -7.69
CA GLU A 131 1.95 17.67 -7.58
C GLU A 131 3.16 17.07 -8.30
N ILE A 132 3.77 17.83 -9.21
CA ILE A 132 5.02 17.46 -9.89
C ILE A 132 5.91 18.72 -10.03
N PRO A 133 7.13 18.74 -9.43
CA PRO A 133 7.64 17.76 -8.48
C PRO A 133 6.86 17.82 -7.16
N ALA A 134 6.81 16.69 -6.43
CA ALA A 134 6.27 16.64 -5.09
C ALA A 134 7.07 17.56 -4.16
N ASN A 135 6.39 18.43 -3.41
CA ASN A 135 7.05 19.31 -2.43
C ASN A 135 7.55 18.50 -1.22
N LEU A 136 8.82 18.08 -1.25
CA LEU A 136 9.47 17.23 -0.25
C LEU A 136 10.82 17.82 0.15
N PRO A 137 11.31 17.60 1.39
CA PRO A 137 12.68 17.94 1.76
C PRO A 137 13.69 17.22 0.86
N ASP A 138 14.80 17.87 0.51
CA ASP A 138 15.84 17.32 -0.38
C ASP A 138 16.32 15.94 0.05
N ALA A 139 16.48 15.72 1.36
CA ALA A 139 16.87 14.43 1.91
C ALA A 139 15.86 13.32 1.61
N VAL A 140 14.55 13.61 1.70
CA VAL A 140 13.47 12.66 1.38
C VAL A 140 13.41 12.43 -0.13
N THR A 141 13.56 13.48 -0.93
CA THR A 141 13.62 13.36 -2.40
C THR A 141 14.77 12.43 -2.82
N ALA A 142 15.96 12.61 -2.25
CA ALA A 142 17.10 11.75 -2.52
C ALA A 142 16.87 10.31 -2.05
N GLU A 143 16.32 10.12 -0.85
CA GLU A 143 16.00 8.79 -0.30
C GLU A 143 14.99 8.03 -1.16
N VAL A 144 13.90 8.67 -1.60
CA VAL A 144 12.87 8.02 -2.43
C VAL A 144 13.42 7.65 -3.81
N LYS A 145 14.21 8.52 -4.45
CA LYS A 145 14.84 8.21 -5.75
C LYS A 145 15.85 7.05 -5.62
N ASP A 146 16.65 7.03 -4.56
CA ASP A 146 17.60 5.94 -4.27
C ASP A 146 16.88 4.61 -3.97
N MET A 147 15.81 4.64 -3.17
CA MET A 147 14.98 3.46 -2.90
C MET A 147 14.34 2.89 -4.16
N ALA A 148 13.83 3.75 -5.05
CA ALA A 148 13.24 3.32 -6.32
C ALA A 148 14.28 2.66 -7.22
N LEU A 149 15.47 3.24 -7.33
CA LEU A 149 16.57 2.71 -8.14
C LEU A 149 17.07 1.36 -7.62
N LYS A 150 17.15 1.18 -6.29
CA LYS A 150 17.57 -0.10 -5.68
C LYS A 150 16.51 -1.20 -5.79
N ALA A 151 15.25 -0.84 -5.92
CA ALA A 151 14.14 -1.78 -6.04
C ALA A 151 13.90 -2.25 -7.47
N TYR A 152 14.28 -1.43 -8.46
CA TYR A 152 14.23 -1.72 -9.89
C TYR A 152 15.31 -2.72 -10.28
#